data_AF-A0A1G8X0M0-F1
#
_entry.id   AF-A0A1G8X0M0-F1
#
_cell.length_a   1.000
_cell.length_b   1.000
_cell.length_c   1.000
_cell.angle_alpha   90.00
_cell.angle_beta   90.00
_cell.angle_gamma   90.00
#
_symmetry.space_group_name_H-M   'P 1'
#
loop_
_entity.id
_entity.type
_entity.pdbx_description
1 polymer ?
#
loop_
_entity_poly.entity_id
_entity_poly.type
_entity_poly.pdbx_seq_one_letter_code
_entity_poly.pdbx_strand_id
1 'polypeptide(L)' 'MGRAATREFEEDQFEMIGGVLLDISGVLYQGDVAIPGAVEAVRRLRDTGLPIRFLTNSTVPAP' A
#
# COMPACT_ATOMS: atom_id res chain seq x y z
N MET A 1 17.08 41.96 9.92
CA MET A 1 17.22 40.82 10.86
C MET A 1 15.98 39.94 10.73
N GLY A 2 15.87 39.17 9.64
CA GLY A 2 14.72 38.29 9.40
C GLY A 2 14.94 36.98 10.15
N ARG A 3 14.06 36.66 11.10
CA ARG A 3 14.06 35.34 11.73
C ARG A 3 13.77 34.31 10.65
N ALA A 4 14.75 33.46 10.36
CA ALA A 4 14.52 32.22 9.67
C ALA A 4 13.45 31.47 10.48
N ALA A 5 12.26 31.33 9.91
CA ALA A 5 11.23 30.46 10.46
C ALA A 5 11.76 29.03 10.31
N THR A 6 12.34 28.51 11.39
CA THR A 6 12.50 27.07 11.60
C THR A 6 11.10 26.48 11.47
N ARG A 7 10.85 25.80 10.36
CA ARG A 7 9.61 25.08 10.13
C ARG A 7 9.64 23.89 11.09
N GLU A 8 9.06 24.09 12.26
CA GLU A 8 8.73 23.01 13.18
C GLU A 8 7.84 22.06 12.36
N PHE A 9 8.34 20.87 12.08
CA PHE A 9 7.53 19.82 11.48
C PHE A 9 6.48 19.47 12.55
N GLU A 10 5.28 20.02 12.41
CA GLU A 10 4.15 19.67 13.28
C GLU A 10 3.98 18.14 13.24
N GLU A 11 4.15 17.50 14.40
CA GLU A 11 4.25 16.03 14.54
C GLU A 11 2.93 15.27 14.24
N ASP A 12 1.88 15.95 13.79
CA ASP A 12 0.55 15.39 13.51
C ASP A 12 0.18 15.43 12.01
N GLN A 13 1.10 15.07 11.12
CA GLN A 13 0.84 14.98 9.67
C GLN A 13 0.79 13.53 9.14
N PHE A 14 0.66 12.54 10.03
CA PHE A 14 0.28 11.20 9.60
C PHE A 14 -1.23 11.15 9.45
N GLU A 15 -1.69 11.61 8.28
CA GLU A 15 -3.03 11.33 7.81
C GLU A 15 -3.27 9.81 7.93
N MET A 16 -4.28 9.43 8.71
CA MET A 16 -4.60 8.03 8.96
C MET A 16 -4.79 7.32 7.63
N ILE A 17 -4.06 6.22 7.40
CA ILE A 17 -4.16 5.44 6.17
C ILE A 17 -5.63 5.02 5.98
N GLY A 18 -6.28 5.57 4.95
CA GLY A 18 -7.71 5.35 4.69
C GLY A 18 -8.03 4.06 3.93
N GLY A 19 -7.02 3.36 3.41
CA GLY A 19 -7.17 2.13 2.64
C GLY A 19 -5.90 1.77 1.86
N VAL A 20 -5.93 0.61 1.20
CA VAL A 20 -4.79 0.08 0.42
C VAL A 20 -5.22 -0.27 -1.00
N LEU A 21 -4.47 0.24 -1.98
CA LEU A 21 -4.51 -0.22 -3.37
C LEU A 21 -3.32 -1.13 -3.61
N LEU A 22 -3.59 -2.38 -3.97
CA LEU A 22 -2.56 -3.38 -4.26
C LEU A 22 -2.47 -3.62 -5.77
N ASP A 23 -1.27 -3.49 -6.32
CA ASP A 23 -0.97 -4.08 -7.63
C ASP A 23 -0.89 -5.61 -7.52
N ILE A 24 -0.89 -6.29 -8.67
CA ILE A 24 -0.90 -7.74 -8.79
C ILE A 24 0.44 -8.23 -9.36
N SER A 25 0.77 -7.85 -10.59
CA SER A 25 1.95 -8.35 -11.31
C SER A 25 3.23 -7.78 -10.71
N GLY A 26 4.11 -8.65 -10.21
CA GLY A 26 5.34 -8.25 -9.50
C GLY A 26 5.13 -7.86 -8.02
N VAL A 27 3.89 -7.91 -7.52
CA VAL A 27 3.57 -7.60 -6.12
C VAL A 27 2.96 -8.80 -5.40
N LEU A 28 1.92 -9.39 -5.98
CA LEU A 28 1.27 -10.61 -5.46
C LEU A 28 1.68 -11.85 -6.25
N TYR A 29 1.97 -11.69 -7.54
CA TYR A 29 2.32 -12.79 -8.44
C TYR A 29 3.55 -12.47 -9.28
N GLN A 30 4.35 -13.49 -9.58
CA GLN A 30 5.41 -13.47 -10.57
C GLN A 30 5.07 -14.53 -11.65
N GLY A 31 4.54 -14.08 -12.79
CA GLY A 31 3.91 -14.98 -13.75
C GLY A 31 2.72 -15.69 -13.09
N ASP A 32 2.70 -17.02 -13.15
CA ASP A 32 1.59 -17.82 -12.62
C ASP A 32 1.78 -18.24 -11.15
N VAL A 33 2.81 -17.73 -10.48
CA VAL A 33 3.20 -18.14 -9.13
C VAL A 33 3.02 -16.98 -8.15
N ALA A 34 2.34 -17.24 -7.03
CA ALA A 34 2.23 -16.26 -5.96
C ALA A 34 3.61 -15.98 -5.35
N ILE A 35 3.90 -14.69 -5.11
CA ILE A 35 5.14 -14.28 -4.46
C ILE A 35 5.12 -14.78 -3.00
N PRO A 36 6.22 -15.38 -2.48
CA PRO A 36 6.28 -15.85 -1.11
C PRO A 36 5.91 -14.76 -0.09
N GLY A 37 4.97 -15.07 0.80
CA GLY A 37 4.47 -14.13 1.82
C GLY A 37 3.41 -13.14 1.32
N ALA A 38 3.09 -13.09 0.02
CA ALA A 38 2.03 -12.21 -0.50
C ALA A 38 0.66 -12.54 0.11
N VAL A 39 0.34 -13.83 0.26
CA VAL A 39 -0.92 -14.29 0.86
C VAL A 39 -1.02 -13.85 2.32
N GLU A 40 0.03 -14.08 3.11
CA GLU A 40 0.11 -13.68 4.51
C GLU A 40 0.03 -12.15 4.66
N ALA A 41 0.68 -11.39 3.77
CA ALA A 41 0.61 -9.93 3.78
C ALA A 41 -0.81 -9.43 3.50
N VAL A 42 -1.49 -9.96 2.48
CA VAL A 42 -2.89 -9.61 2.18
C VAL A 42 -3.82 -9.99 3.34
N ARG A 43 -3.62 -11.14 3.98
CA ARG A 43 -4.38 -11.52 5.19
C ARG A 43 -4.19 -10.50 6.30
N ARG A 44 -2.93 -10.18 6.66
CA ARG A 44 -2.63 -9.17 7.67
C ARG A 44 -3.25 -7.83 7.36
N LEU A 45 -3.22 -7.39 6.11
CA LEU A 45 -3.87 -6.14 5.69
C LEU A 45 -5.39 -6.22 5.85
N ARG A 46 -6.04 -7.34 5.51
CA ARG A 46 -7.48 -7.51 5.73
C ARG A 46 -7.84 -7.49 7.21
N ASP A 47 -7.00 -8.06 8.06
CA ASP A 47 -7.22 -8.10 9.51
C ASP A 47 -7.15 -6.71 10.17
N THR A 48 -6.56 -5.70 9.50
CA THR A 48 -6.56 -4.31 9.98
C THR A 48 -7.93 -3.62 9.86
N GLY A 49 -8.85 -4.17 9.07
CA GLY A 49 -10.12 -3.53 8.74
C GLY A 49 -10.02 -2.40 7.71
N LEU A 50 -8.82 -2.14 7.16
CA LEU A 50 -8.65 -1.18 6.07
C LEU A 50 -9.36 -1.64 4.79
N PRO A 51 -10.05 -0.75 4.06
CA PRO A 51 -10.55 -1.05 2.74
C PRO A 51 -9.40 -1.43 1.79
N ILE A 52 -9.54 -2.58 1.11
CA ILE A 52 -8.56 -3.05 0.11
C ILE A 52 -9.21 -3.10 -1.26
N ARG A 53 -8.48 -2.64 -2.27
CA ARG A 53 -8.79 -2.87 -3.69
C ARG A 53 -7.53 -3.33 -4.43
N PHE A 54 -7.73 -4.14 -5.46
CA PHE A 54 -6.67 -4.50 -6.39
C PHE A 54 -6.76 -3.60 -7.61
N LEU A 55 -5.64 -2.98 -7.97
CA LEU A 55 -5.52 -2.08 -9.10
C LEU A 55 -4.29 -2.48 -9.89
N THR A 56 -4.49 -3.03 -11.09
CA THR A 56 -3.39 -3.45 -11.96
C THR A 56 -3.57 -2.89 -13.35
N ASN A 57 -2.45 -2.65 -14.03
CA ASN A 57 -2.42 -2.23 -15.43
C ASN A 57 -2.49 -3.41 -16.40
N SER A 58 -2.55 -4.64 -15.90
CA SER A 58 -2.72 -5.83 -16.73
C SER A 58 -4.15 -5.93 -17.25
N THR A 59 -4.30 -6.10 -18.57
CA THR A 59 -5.59 -6.39 -19.23
C THR A 59 -5.92 -7.88 -19.26
N VAL A 60 -4.97 -8.71 -18.82
CA VAL A 60 -5.13 -10.15 -18.60
C VAL A 60 -5.40 -10.38 -17.12
N PRO A 61 -6.38 -11.23 -16.75
CA PRO A 61 -6.62 -11.58 -15.36
C PRO A 61 -5.38 -12.18 -14.71
N ALA A 62 -5.25 -11.96 -13.39
CA ALA A 62 -4.37 -12.77 -12.58
C ALA A 62 -4.77 -14.26 -12.67
N PRO A 63 -3.84 -15.19 -12.40
CA PRO A 63 -4.14 -16.63 -12.35
C PRO A 63 -5.31 -16.97 -11.41
#